data_AF-A0A923WM90-F1
#
_entry.id   AF-A0A923WM90-F1
#
_cell.length_a   1.000
_cell.length_b   1.000
_cell.length_c   1.000
_cell.angle_alpha   90.00
_cell.angle_beta   90.00
_cell.angle_gamma   90.00
#
_symmetry.space_group_name_H-M   'P 1'
#
loop_
_entity.id
_entity.type
_entity.pdbx_description
1 polymer ?
#
loop_
_entity_poly.entity_id
_entity_poly.type
_entity_poly.pdbx_seq_one_letter_code
_entity_poly.pdbx_strand_id
1 'polypeptide(L)'
;MQIAIEEVVKRLRDLPSLPAVVIELLSTMEQEDIDIHLLGAKIALDQSLTAKTLRLANSSFYGLQSKVISIPQAISVLGFRSIRSLVTAC
;
A
#
# COMPACT_ATOMS: atom_id res chain seq x y z
N MET A 1 14.64 30.48 -8.90
CA MET A 1 15.12 29.10 -9.17
C MET A 1 14.33 28.58 -10.35
N GLN A 2 14.87 28.71 -11.55
CA GLN A 2 14.19 28.32 -12.80
C GLN A 2 14.78 26.97 -13.21
N ILE A 3 13.99 25.90 -13.11
CA ILE A 3 14.42 24.57 -13.55
C ILE A 3 14.27 24.56 -15.07
N ALA A 4 15.36 24.31 -15.79
CA ALA A 4 15.35 24.16 -17.24
C ALA A 4 14.54 22.90 -17.61
N ILE A 5 13.71 22.99 -18.65
CA ILE A 5 12.84 21.88 -19.09
C ILE A 5 13.65 20.63 -19.41
N GLU A 6 14.87 20.80 -19.93
CA GLU A 6 15.78 19.69 -20.23
C GLU A 6 16.14 18.88 -18.97
N GLU A 7 16.31 19.56 -17.83
CA GLU A 7 16.66 18.95 -16.55
C GLU A 7 15.48 18.14 -15.97
N VAL A 8 14.25 18.62 -16.16
CA VAL A 8 13.03 17.90 -15.77
C VAL A 8 12.85 16.64 -16.62
N VAL A 9 13.03 16.75 -17.94
CA VAL A 9 12.89 15.61 -18.87
C VAL A 9 13.94 14.53 -18.58
N LYS A 10 15.17 14.93 -18.24
CA LYS A 10 16.23 13.98 -17.87
C LYS A 10 15.89 13.22 -16.59
N ARG A 11 15.40 13.92 -15.56
CA ARG A 11 14.94 13.29 -14.31
C ARG A 11 13.74 12.38 -14.50
N LEU A 12 12.82 12.72 -15.42
CA LEU A 12 11.68 11.88 -15.76
C LEU A 12 12.08 10.52 -16.35
N ARG A 13 13.18 10.45 -17.11
CA ARG A 13 13.70 9.21 -17.68
C ARG A 13 14.34 8.28 -16.64
N ASP A 14 14.83 8.86 -15.55
CA ASP A 14 15.47 8.13 -14.45
C ASP A 14 14.47 7.71 -13.35
N LEU A 15 13.15 7.91 -13.55
CA LEU A 15 12.17 7.41 -12.58
C LEU A 15 12.17 5.88 -12.58
N PRO A 16 12.36 5.24 -11.41
CA PRO A 16 12.14 3.81 -11.31
C PRO A 16 10.68 3.51 -11.67
N SER A 17 10.48 2.52 -12.54
CA SER A 17 9.13 2.02 -12.82
C SER A 17 8.56 1.38 -11.56
N LEU A 18 7.37 1.81 -11.15
CA LEU A 18 6.63 1.13 -10.08
C LEU A 18 6.31 -0.31 -10.51
N PRO A 19 6.52 -1.31 -9.63
CA PRO A 19 6.11 -2.68 -9.91
C PRO A 19 4.62 -2.76 -10.27
N ALA A 20 4.26 -3.62 -11.23
CA ALA A 20 2.88 -3.76 -11.70
C ALA A 20 1.89 -4.07 -10.55
N VAL A 21 2.32 -4.85 -9.56
CA VAL A 21 1.52 -5.18 -8.37
C VAL A 21 1.17 -3.95 -7.53
N VAL A 22 2.07 -2.97 -7.43
CA VAL A 22 1.82 -1.72 -6.70
C VAL A 22 0.78 -0.90 -7.44
N ILE A 23 0.92 -0.77 -8.76
CA ILE A 23 -0.04 -0.03 -9.60
C ILE A 23 -1.43 -0.64 -9.46
N GLU A 24 -1.54 -1.96 -9.56
CA GLU A 24 -2.82 -2.67 -9.45
C GLU A 24 -3.48 -2.51 -8.07
N LEU A 25 -2.69 -2.58 -6.99
CA LEU A 25 -3.17 -2.33 -5.63
C LEU A 25 -3.67 -0.90 -5.46
N LEU A 26 -2.94 0.08 -5.99
CA LEU A 26 -3.34 1.49 -5.93
C LEU A 26 -4.63 1.74 -6.71
N SER A 27 -4.75 1.22 -7.92
CA SER A 27 -5.96 1.33 -8.74
C SER A 27 -7.17 0.68 -8.07
N THR A 28 -6.99 -0.45 -7.38
CA THR A 28 -8.07 -1.10 -6.61
C THR A 28 -8.58 -0.20 -5.47
N MET A 29 -7.68 0.56 -4.82
CA MET A 29 -8.03 1.48 -3.72
C MET A 29 -8.63 2.82 -4.19
N GLU A 30 -8.73 3.06 -5.49
CA GLU A 30 -9.32 4.27 -6.08
C GLU A 30 -10.77 4.07 -6.53
N GLN A 31 -11.28 2.85 -6.47
CA GLN A 31 -12.67 2.52 -6.82
C GLN A 31 -13.65 3.05 -5.76
N GLU A 32 -14.85 3.48 -6.18
CA GLU A 32 -15.90 3.96 -5.25
C GLU A 32 -16.41 2.85 -4.33
N ASP A 33 -16.39 1.60 -4.78
CA ASP A 33 -16.77 0.41 -4.02
C ASP A 33 -15.59 -0.56 -3.96
N ILE A 34 -14.77 -0.42 -2.91
CA ILE A 34 -13.55 -1.23 -2.74
C ILE A 34 -13.91 -2.56 -2.09
N ASP A 35 -13.71 -3.65 -2.83
CA ASP A 35 -13.77 -4.99 -2.26
C ASP A 35 -12.53 -5.28 -1.41
N ILE A 36 -12.72 -5.27 -0.08
CA ILE A 36 -11.68 -5.57 0.93
C ILE A 36 -11.14 -6.99 0.78
N HIS A 37 -11.96 -7.95 0.36
CA HIS A 37 -11.53 -9.34 0.18
C HIS A 37 -10.62 -9.46 -1.04
N LEU A 38 -10.98 -8.82 -2.15
CA LEU A 38 -10.15 -8.77 -3.35
C LEU A 38 -8.82 -8.06 -3.05
N LEU A 39 -8.86 -6.90 -2.39
CA LEU A 39 -7.66 -6.18 -2.00
C LEU A 39 -6.78 -7.01 -1.07
N GLY A 40 -7.39 -7.67 -0.09
CA GLY A 40 -6.69 -8.55 0.83
C GLY A 40 -6.04 -9.74 0.15
N ALA A 41 -6.69 -10.33 -0.85
CA ALA A 41 -6.12 -11.40 -1.66
C ALA A 41 -4.90 -10.94 -2.45
N LYS A 42 -4.94 -9.73 -3.04
CA LYS A 42 -3.78 -9.15 -3.74
C LYS A 42 -2.60 -8.88 -2.80
N ILE A 43 -2.87 -8.33 -1.62
CA ILE A 43 -1.83 -8.12 -0.58
C ILE A 43 -1.22 -9.45 -0.13
N ALA A 44 -2.04 -10.50 -0.02
CA ALA A 44 -1.60 -11.84 0.41
C ALA A 44 -0.64 -12.53 -0.57
N LEU A 45 -0.58 -12.08 -1.83
CA LEU A 45 0.37 -12.61 -2.83
C LEU A 45 1.82 -12.20 -2.53
N ASP A 46 2.02 -11.11 -1.78
CA ASP A 46 3.34 -10.65 -1.35
C ASP A 46 3.55 -10.93 0.15
N GLN A 47 4.49 -11.84 0.45
CA GLN A 47 4.78 -12.25 1.83
C GLN A 47 5.32 -11.10 2.69
N SER A 48 6.12 -10.21 2.10
CA SER A 48 6.72 -9.07 2.80
C SER A 48 5.64 -8.05 3.19
N LEU A 49 4.78 -7.70 2.23
CA LEU A 49 3.66 -6.79 2.43
C LEU A 49 2.63 -7.36 3.41
N THR A 50 2.33 -8.66 3.31
CA THR A 50 1.48 -9.39 4.26
C THR A 50 2.00 -9.26 5.70
N ALA A 51 3.29 -9.55 5.91
CA ALA A 51 3.91 -9.49 7.22
C ALA A 51 3.96 -8.06 7.78
N LYS A 52 4.26 -7.06 6.93
CA LYS A 52 4.25 -5.64 7.34
C LYS A 52 2.85 -5.17 7.71
N THR A 53 1.84 -5.53 6.93
CA THR A 53 0.42 -5.20 7.17
C THR A 53 -0.05 -5.74 8.52
N LEU A 54 0.15 -7.04 8.78
CA LEU A 54 -0.24 -7.65 10.06
C LEU A 54 0.53 -7.07 11.25
N ARG A 55 1.83 -6.80 11.07
CA ARG A 55 2.66 -6.21 12.13
C ARG A 55 2.20 -4.80 12.50
N LEU A 56 1.88 -3.98 11.49
CA LEU A 56 1.38 -2.63 11.72
C LEU A 56 0.03 -2.66 12.44
N ALA A 57 -0.90 -3.52 11.98
CA ALA A 57 -2.23 -3.66 12.59
C ALA A 57 -2.18 -4.11 14.06
N ASN A 58 -1.19 -4.94 14.41
CA ASN A 58 -0.96 -5.40 15.79
C ASN A 58 0.01 -4.50 16.59
N SER A 59 0.39 -3.33 16.07
CA SER A 59 1.30 -2.44 16.79
C SER A 59 0.60 -1.75 17.96
N SER A 60 1.38 -1.35 18.97
CA SER A 60 0.86 -0.61 20.14
C SER A 60 0.16 0.70 19.76
N PHE A 61 0.48 1.27 18.60
CA PHE A 61 -0.17 2.47 18.05
C PHE A 61 -1.69 2.27 17.89
N TYR A 62 -2.14 1.08 17.46
CA TYR A 62 -3.56 0.79 17.26
C TYR A 62 -4.25 0.24 18.53
N GLY A 63 -3.49 -0.17 19.55
CA GLY A 63 -4.00 -0.46 20.89
C GLY A 63 -5.07 -1.56 20.99
N LEU A 64 -5.09 -2.53 20.08
CA LEU A 64 -6.12 -3.56 20.01
C LEU A 64 -6.01 -4.57 21.16
N GLN A 65 -7.16 -4.96 21.72
CA GLN A 65 -7.24 -5.97 22.79
C GLN A 65 -7.04 -7.40 22.28
N SER A 66 -7.34 -7.65 21.01
CA SER A 66 -7.19 -8.94 20.35
C SER A 66 -6.23 -8.85 19.16
N LYS A 67 -5.58 -9.98 18.84
CA LYS A 67 -4.67 -10.05 17.70
C LYS A 67 -5.44 -10.03 16.38
N VAL A 68 -4.94 -9.25 15.44
CA VAL A 68 -5.36 -9.27 14.04
C VAL A 68 -4.66 -10.42 13.33
N ILE A 69 -5.42 -11.36 12.78
CA ILE A 69 -4.89 -12.60 12.18
C ILE A 69 -5.17 -12.72 10.67
N SER A 70 -5.92 -11.79 10.09
CA SER A 70 -6.26 -11.80 8.67
C SER A 70 -6.04 -10.44 8.02
N ILE A 71 -5.76 -10.44 6.72
CA ILE A 71 -5.55 -9.21 5.95
C ILE A 71 -6.84 -8.37 5.84
N PRO A 72 -8.04 -8.93 5.60
CA PRO A 72 -9.26 -8.14 5.62
C PRO A 72 -9.46 -7.40 6.96
N GLN A 73 -9.24 -8.09 8.08
CA GLN A 73 -9.30 -7.47 9.41
C GLN A 73 -8.24 -6.37 9.58
N ALA A 74 -7.02 -6.59 9.09
CA ALA A 74 -5.96 -5.58 9.11
C ALA A 74 -6.34 -4.35 8.27
N ILE A 75 -6.93 -4.53 7.09
CA ILE A 75 -7.41 -3.43 6.25
C ILE A 75 -8.49 -2.62 7.00
N SER A 76 -9.44 -3.28 7.67
CA SER A 76 -10.47 -2.59 8.46
C SER A 76 -9.90 -1.79 9.63
N VAL A 77 -8.84 -2.29 10.29
CA VAL A 77 -8.16 -1.59 11.40
C VAL A 77 -7.32 -0.42 10.90
N LEU A 78 -6.53 -0.66 9.84
CA LEU A 78 -5.55 0.30 9.35
C LEU A 78 -6.19 1.41 8.49
N GLY A 79 -7.25 1.07 7.75
CA GLY A 79 -7.86 1.92 6.73
C GLY A 79 -7.02 2.02 5.44
N PHE A 80 -7.67 2.37 4.34
CA PHE A 80 -7.04 2.40 3.00
C PHE A 80 -5.86 3.35 2.88
N ARG A 81 -5.87 4.48 3.60
CA ARG A 81 -4.76 5.44 3.59
C ARG A 81 -3.46 4.81 4.11
N SER A 82 -3.55 4.06 5.20
CA SER A 82 -2.39 3.40 5.81
C SER A 82 -1.89 2.26 4.94
N ILE A 83 -2.81 1.48 4.33
CA ILE A 83 -2.45 0.43 3.37
C ILE A 83 -1.74 1.03 2.15
N ARG A 84 -2.26 2.14 1.59
CA ARG A 84 -1.63 2.85 0.48
C ARG A 84 -0.20 3.25 0.81
N SER A 85 0.01 3.84 2.00
CA SER A 85 1.34 4.22 2.47
C SER A 85 2.28 3.01 2.61
N LEU A 86 1.77 1.87 3.09
CA LEU A 86 2.55 0.63 3.20
C LEU A 86 2.99 0.12 1.82
N VAL A 87 2.07 0.11 0.85
CA VAL A 87 2.33 -0.38 -0.51
C VAL A 87 3.36 0.50 -1.22
N THR A 88 3.29 1.83 -1.09
CA THR A 88 4.23 2.75 -1.74
C THR A 88 5.59 2.85 -1.07
N ALA A 89 5.71 2.38 0.18
CA ALA A 89 6.97 2.39 0.94
C ALA A 89 7.80 1.11 0.75
N CYS A 90 7.27 0.12 0.03
CA CYS A 90 7.95 -1.14 -0.30
C CYS A 90 8.65 -1.02 -1.65
#